data_AF-A0A1H2WTP4-F1
#
_entry.id   AF-A0A1H2WTP4-F1
#
_cell.length_a   1.000
_cell.length_b   1.000
_cell.length_c   1.000
_cell.angle_alpha   90.00
_cell.angle_beta   90.00
_cell.angle_gamma   90.00
#
_symmetry.space_group_name_H-M   'P 1'
#
loop_
_entity.id
_entity.type
_entity.pdbx_description
1 polymer ?
#
loop_
_entity_poly.entity_id
_entity_poly.type
_entity_poly.pdbx_seq_one_letter_code
_entity_poly.pdbx_strand_id
1 'polypeptide(L)' 'TSNMEPDKWVTFFNDEPALKCAMDRFFDKALLISMKGRSYRGKYRRKIEVTAGVEPRQSAEQTNY' A
#
# COMPACT_ATOMS: atom_id res chain seq x y z
N THR A 1 -11.86 -8.96 -2.78
CA THR A 1 -11.41 -7.90 -1.83
C THR A 1 -11.22 -6.62 -2.60
N SER A 2 -11.71 -5.49 -2.09
CA SER A 2 -11.61 -4.18 -2.75
C SER A 2 -10.90 -3.18 -1.85
N ASN A 3 -10.10 -2.30 -2.43
CA ASN A 3 -9.55 -1.11 -1.77
C ASN A 3 -10.41 0.15 -2.02
N MET A 4 -11.53 0.00 -2.73
CA MET A 4 -12.49 1.04 -3.06
C MET A 4 -13.87 0.65 -2.54
N GLU A 5 -14.60 1.64 -2.03
CA GLU A 5 -15.99 1.50 -1.62
C GLU A 5 -16.87 1.12 -2.83
N PRO A 6 -17.95 0.32 -2.64
CA PRO A 6 -18.77 -0.18 -3.74
C PRO A 6 -19.46 0.91 -4.58
N ASP A 7 -19.78 2.06 -4.00
CA ASP A 7 -20.34 3.23 -4.70
C ASP A 7 -19.40 3.76 -5.79
N LYS A 8 -18.08 3.61 -5.60
CA LYS A 8 -17.06 4.05 -6.55
C LYS A 8 -16.83 3.06 -7.68
N TRP A 9 -17.43 1.87 -7.66
CA TRP A 9 -17.17 0.86 -8.69
C TRP A 9 -17.72 1.28 -10.06
N VAL A 10 -18.73 2.15 -10.09
CA VAL A 10 -19.28 2.72 -11.33
C VAL A 10 -18.23 3.43 -12.19
N THR A 11 -17.12 3.90 -11.62
CA THR A 11 -16.05 4.55 -12.39
C THR A 11 -15.14 3.56 -13.12
N PHE A 12 -15.21 2.27 -12.77
CA PHE A 12 -14.37 1.21 -13.35
C PHE A 12 -15.13 0.32 -14.35
N PHE A 13 -16.46 0.42 -14.40
CA PHE A 13 -17.30 -0.36 -15.31
C PHE A 13 -18.09 0.55 -16.23
N ASN A 14 -18.04 0.30 -17.54
CA ASN A 14 -18.76 1.09 -18.53
C ASN A 14 -20.27 0.81 -18.57
N ASP A 15 -20.71 -0.35 -18.06
CA ASP A 15 -22.11 -0.78 -18.09
C ASP A 15 -22.71 -0.71 -16.67
N GLU A 16 -23.28 0.46 -16.37
CA GLU A 16 -23.91 0.73 -15.07
C GLU A 16 -25.11 -0.20 -14.77
N PRO A 17 -26.03 -0.48 -15.71
CA PRO A 17 -27.09 -1.48 -15.50
C PRO A 17 -26.58 -2.87 -15.14
N ALA A 18 -25.58 -3.39 -15.87
CA ALA A 18 -25.01 -4.71 -15.59
C ALA A 18 -24.31 -4.72 -14.22
N LEU A 19 -23.58 -3.65 -13.89
CA LEU A 19 -22.95 -3.49 -12.58
C LEU A 19 -23.97 -3.52 -11.44
N LYS A 20 -25.09 -2.78 -11.55
CA LYS A 20 -26.14 -2.76 -10.52
C LYS A 20 -26.77 -4.14 -10.33
N CYS A 21 -27.04 -4.88 -11.41
CA CYS A 21 -27.56 -6.25 -11.34
C CYS A 21 -26.57 -7.20 -10.65
N ALA A 22 -25.27 -7.05 -10.94
CA ALA A 22 -24.24 -7.84 -10.29
C ALA A 22 -24.11 -7.50 -8.81
N MET A 23 -24.15 -6.22 -8.45
CA MET A 23 -24.10 -5.75 -7.06
C MET A 23 -25.29 -6.27 -6.25
N ASP A 24 -26.49 -6.22 -6.80
CA ASP A 24 -27.70 -6.74 -6.14
C ASP A 24 -27.53 -8.23 -5.77
N ARG A 25 -27.06 -9.05 -6.72
CA ARG A 25 -26.75 -10.47 -6.48
C ARG A 25 -25.59 -10.69 -5.52
N PHE A 26 -24.56 -9.85 -5.60
CA PHE A 26 -23.33 -10.01 -4.83
C PHE A 26 -23.53 -9.62 -3.37
N PHE A 27 -24.40 -8.64 -3.08
CA PHE A 27 -24.67 -8.15 -1.73
C PHE A 27 -25.87 -8.81 -1.04
N ASP A 28 -26.71 -9.57 -1.76
CA ASP A 28 -27.88 -10.28 -1.20
C ASP A 28 -27.51 -11.16 0.02
N LYS A 29 -26.40 -11.90 -0.04
CA LYS A 29 -25.92 -12.77 1.05
C LYS A 29 -24.42 -12.62 1.31
N ALA A 30 -23.98 -11.38 1.56
CA ALA A 30 -22.57 -11.09 1.83
C ALA A 30 -22.32 -10.62 3.27
N LEU A 31 -21.17 -11.02 3.83
CA LEU A 31 -20.57 -10.38 4.99
C LEU A 31 -19.58 -9.31 4.52
N LEU A 32 -19.90 -8.04 4.78
CA LEU A 32 -19.01 -6.93 4.47
C LEU A 32 -18.10 -6.61 5.66
N ILE A 33 -16.79 -6.71 5.45
CA ILE A 33 -15.78 -6.33 6.45
C ILE A 33 -14.99 -5.14 5.92
N SER A 34 -15.22 -3.96 6.50
CA SER A 34 -14.44 -2.75 6.20
C SER A 34 -13.19 -2.72 7.08
N MET A 35 -12.01 -2.87 6.45
CA MET A 35 -10.73 -2.86 7.14
C MET A 35 -10.09 -1.48 7.07
N LYS A 36 -9.71 -0.93 8.23
CA LYS A 36 -8.97 0.34 8.35
C LYS A 36 -7.69 0.13 9.12
N GLY A 37 -6.63 0.83 8.72
CA GLY A 37 -5.34 0.76 9.41
C GLY A 37 -4.18 1.19 8.50
N ARG A 38 -3.00 1.35 9.11
CA ARG A 38 -1.77 1.58 8.35
C ARG A 38 -1.39 0.31 7.59
N SER A 39 -0.80 0.50 6.40
CA SER A 39 -0.26 -0.60 5.61
C SER A 39 0.70 -1.44 6.44
N TYR A 40 0.51 -2.76 6.42
CA TYR A 40 1.45 -3.69 7.01
C TYR A 40 2.72 -3.85 6.15
N ARG A 41 2.72 -3.36 4.91
CA ARG A 41 3.86 -3.49 3.99
C ARG A 41 5.11 -2.87 4.61
N GLY A 42 6.19 -3.64 4.62
CA GLY A 42 7.51 -3.17 5.07
C GLY A 42 7.78 -3.31 6.56
N LYS A 43 6.79 -3.64 7.40
CA LYS A 43 6.96 -3.72 8.87
C LYS A 43 8.05 -4.71 9.33
N TYR A 44 8.27 -5.78 8.58
CA TYR A 44 9.30 -6.80 8.85
C TYR A 44 10.33 -6.91 7.72
N ARG A 45 10.45 -5.88 6.87
CA ARG A 45 11.40 -5.91 5.76
C ARG A 45 12.81 -5.68 6.27
N ARG A 46 13.68 -6.69 6.18
CA ARG A 46 15.12 -6.52 6.38
C ARG A 46 15.70 -5.73 5.21
N LYS A 47 16.21 -4.52 5.46
CA LYS A 47 16.95 -3.73 4.46
C LYS A 47 18.44 -4.00 4.66
N ILE A 48 19.10 -4.53 3.65
CA ILE A 48 20.56 -4.63 3.59
C ILE A 48 21.00 -3.70 2.48
N GLU A 49 21.81 -2.70 2.83
CA GLU A 49 22.38 -1.75 1.89
C GLU A 49 23.88 -2.00 1.87
N VAL A 50 24.42 -2.34 0.71
CA VAL A 50 25.84 -2.67 0.52
C VAL A 50 26.43 -1.59 -0.36
N THR A 51 27.43 -0.88 0.18
CA THR A 51 28.21 0.11 -0.57
C THR A 51 29.62 -0.44 -0.73
N ALA A 52 30.09 -0.57 -1.97
CA ALA A 52 31.46 -0.94 -2.26
C ALA A 52 32.23 0.33 -2.69
N GLY A 53 33.38 0.61 -2.05
CA GLY A 53 34.36 1.57 -2.57
C GLY A 53 34.58 2.90 -1.82
N VAL A 54 34.29 3.02 -0.52
CA VAL A 54 34.74 4.19 0.27
C VAL A 54 35.47 3.72 1.51
N GLU A 55 36.79 3.93 1.57
CA GLU A 55 37.56 3.73 2.80
C GLU A 55 37.13 4.74 3.87
N PRO A 56 37.05 4.35 5.16
CA PRO A 56 36.71 5.29 6.21
C PRO A 56 37.85 6.32 6.34
N ARG A 57 37.59 7.59 5.99
CA ARG A 57 38.47 8.69 6.40
C ARG A 57 38.44 8.76 7.93
N GLN A 58 39.52 8.31 8.55
CA GLN A 58 39.81 8.67 9.92
C GLN A 58 40.02 10.20 9.94
N SER A 59 39.05 10.93 10.49
CA SER A 59 39.22 12.35 10.75
C SER A 59 40.30 12.51 11.83
N ALA A 60 41.51 12.83 11.40
CA ALA A 60 42.60 13.23 12.28
C ALA A 60 42.20 14.45 13.11
N GLU A 61 42.66 14.45 14.36
CA GLU A 61 42.39 15.41 15.41
C GLU A 61 42.82 16.85 15.08
N GLN A 62 42.02 17.79 15.62
CA GLN A 62 42.27 19.19 16.01
C GLN A 62 43.59 19.89 15.61
N THR A 63 43.47 21.10 15.06
CA THR A 63 44.16 22.26 15.64
C THR A 63 43.41 23.57 15.34
N ASN A 64 43.21 24.36 16.41
CA ASN A 64 42.67 25.73 16.43
C ASN A 64 43.42 26.67 15.45
N TYR A 65 42.70 27.66 14.90
CA TYR A 65 42.97 29.10 15.06
C TYR A 65 41.71 29.90 14.72
#